data_AF-A0A3D4JQK3-F1
#
_entry.id   AF-A0A3D4JQK3-F1
#
_cell.length_a   1.000
_cell.length_b   1.000
_cell.length_c   1.000
_cell.angle_alpha   90.00
_cell.angle_beta   90.00
_cell.angle_gamma   90.00
#
_symmetry.space_group_name_H-M   'P 1'
#
loop_
_entity.id
_entity.type
_entity.pdbx_description
1 polymer ?
#
loop_
_entity_poly.entity_id
_entity_poly.type
_entity_poly.pdbx_seq_one_letter_code
_entity_poly.pdbx_strand_id
1 'polypeptide(L)'
;MESQNYKNHRKFYPPHHFIYLPLLLGLEIFGIYKIFNDETNQLIWILFSAVIFLLFYLAIMLRQHYALVLQNRLVRLEFKQRYYELFQQRSDEVEGKLNFDQIAALRFAYDDEFKELLHKALYENISGDEIKRSIKKWRPDHHRV
;
A
#
# COMPACT_ATOMS: atom_id res chain seq x y z
N MET A 1 -0.32 -6.53 -20.84
CA MET A 1 -0.98 -6.17 -19.57
C MET A 1 -2.21 -5.36 -19.90
N GLU A 2 -3.36 -5.68 -19.30
CA GLU A 2 -4.54 -4.81 -19.42
C GLU A 2 -4.21 -3.41 -18.86
N SER A 3 -4.82 -2.38 -19.43
CA SER A 3 -4.75 -1.02 -18.88
C SER A 3 -5.36 -0.99 -17.47
N GLN A 4 -4.64 -0.42 -16.51
CA GLN A 4 -5.17 -0.26 -15.16
C GLN A 4 -6.40 0.67 -15.15
N ASN A 5 -7.33 0.40 -14.25
CA ASN A 5 -8.54 1.17 -13.97
C ASN A 5 -8.98 0.94 -12.51
N TYR A 6 -10.09 1.56 -12.10
CA TYR A 6 -10.64 1.43 -10.75
C TYR A 6 -10.76 -0.03 -10.26
N LYS A 7 -11.13 -0.98 -11.13
CA LYS A 7 -11.35 -2.39 -10.76
C LYS A 7 -10.06 -3.18 -10.54
N ASN A 8 -8.97 -2.84 -11.22
CA ASN A 8 -7.74 -3.66 -11.26
C ASN A 8 -6.46 -2.90 -10.87
N HIS A 9 -6.57 -1.69 -10.30
CA HIS A 9 -5.41 -0.89 -9.85
C HIS A 9 -4.65 -1.47 -8.66
N ARG A 10 -5.27 -2.38 -7.89
CA ARG A 10 -4.61 -3.06 -6.77
C ARG A 10 -3.66 -4.12 -7.31
N LYS A 11 -2.40 -4.06 -6.91
CA LYS A 11 -1.37 -4.99 -7.35
C LYS A 11 -1.00 -5.91 -6.19
N PHE A 12 -0.76 -7.18 -6.50
CA PHE A 12 -0.18 -8.13 -5.58
C PHE A 12 1.17 -8.58 -6.12
N TYR A 13 2.10 -8.87 -5.23
CA TYR A 13 3.35 -9.55 -5.59
C TYR A 13 3.22 -11.03 -5.22
N PRO A 14 2.99 -11.94 -6.19
CA PRO A 14 2.59 -13.32 -5.91
C PRO A 14 3.57 -14.11 -5.03
N PRO A 15 4.91 -14.03 -5.24
CA PRO A 15 5.86 -14.73 -4.38
C PRO A 15 5.73 -14.36 -2.90
N HIS A 16 5.40 -13.11 -2.59
CA HIS A 16 5.21 -12.67 -1.21
C HIS A 16 3.82 -13.04 -0.66
N HIS A 17 2.75 -12.64 -1.38
CA HIS A 17 1.38 -12.69 -0.85
C HIS A 17 0.75 -14.08 -0.90
N PHE A 18 1.09 -14.89 -1.90
CA PHE A 18 0.43 -16.18 -2.16
C PHE A 18 1.35 -17.39 -1.94
N ILE A 19 2.64 -17.17 -1.68
CA ILE A 19 3.60 -18.26 -1.43
C ILE A 19 4.27 -18.07 -0.06
N TYR A 20 5.06 -17.01 0.12
CA TYR A 20 5.87 -16.81 1.32
C TYR A 20 5.03 -16.65 2.60
N LEU A 21 4.05 -15.72 2.61
CA LEU A 21 3.21 -15.49 3.80
C LEU A 21 2.35 -16.72 4.16
N PRO A 22 1.64 -17.39 3.22
CA PRO A 22 0.91 -18.61 3.54
C PRO A 22 1.81 -19.76 4.02
N LEU A 23 3.01 -19.92 3.45
CA LEU A 23 3.96 -20.95 3.87
C LEU A 23 4.43 -20.72 5.31
N LEU A 24 4.83 -19.49 5.66
CA LEU A 24 5.21 -19.18 7.04
C LEU A 24 4.05 -19.40 8.02
N LEU A 25 2.83 -19.03 7.64
CA LEU A 25 1.64 -19.27 8.47
C LEU A 25 1.41 -20.78 8.69
N GLY A 26 1.54 -21.58 7.63
CA GLY A 26 1.42 -23.03 7.73
C GLY A 26 2.50 -23.67 8.60
N LEU A 27 3.76 -23.22 8.47
CA LEU A 27 4.88 -23.66 9.30
C LEU A 27 4.67 -23.28 10.77
N GLU A 28 4.15 -22.07 11.03
CA GLU A 28 3.86 -21.61 12.40
C GLU A 28 2.79 -22.49 13.06
N ILE A 29 1.68 -22.73 12.37
CA ILE A 29 0.60 -23.61 12.85
C ILE A 29 1.13 -25.03 13.10
N PHE A 30 1.95 -25.55 12.18
CA PHE A 30 2.54 -26.87 12.32
C PHE A 30 3.50 -26.97 13.51
N GLY A 31 4.37 -25.97 13.69
CA GLY A 31 5.28 -25.88 14.82
C GLY A 31 4.52 -25.85 16.15
N ILE A 32 3.50 -24.98 16.26
CA ILE A 32 2.65 -24.89 17.45
C ILE A 32 1.96 -26.23 17.73
N TYR A 33 1.39 -26.87 16.71
CA TYR A 33 0.79 -28.19 16.85
C TYR A 33 1.80 -29.21 17.41
N LYS A 34 3.04 -29.21 16.94
CA LYS A 34 4.08 -30.15 17.38
C LYS A 34 4.55 -29.92 18.81
N ILE A 35 4.56 -28.68 19.31
CA ILE A 35 4.88 -28.38 20.73
C ILE A 35 4.01 -29.20 21.70
N PHE A 36 2.75 -29.45 21.33
CA PHE A 36 1.78 -30.19 22.16
C PHE A 36 1.67 -31.68 21.82
N ASN A 37 2.29 -32.16 20.74
CA ASN A 37 2.13 -33.54 20.24
C ASN A 37 3.45 -34.32 20.10
N ASP A 38 4.59 -33.70 20.44
CA ASP A 38 5.92 -34.33 20.43
C ASP A 38 6.70 -33.90 21.68
N GLU A 39 6.40 -34.55 22.81
CA GLU A 39 7.01 -34.25 24.11
C GLU A 39 8.53 -34.47 24.11
N THR A 40 9.03 -35.45 23.37
CA THR A 40 10.46 -35.76 23.28
C THR A 40 11.26 -34.60 22.68
N ASN A 41 10.71 -33.92 21.67
CA ASN A 41 11.40 -32.83 20.97
C ASN A 41 10.78 -31.46 21.26
N GLN A 42 10.05 -31.30 22.37
CA GLN A 42 9.26 -30.10 22.63
C GLN A 42 10.08 -28.80 22.55
N LEU A 43 11.30 -28.78 23.12
CA LEU A 43 12.17 -27.61 23.07
C LEU A 43 12.54 -27.22 21.63
N ILE A 44 12.78 -28.20 20.77
CA ILE A 44 13.11 -27.97 19.34
C ILE A 44 11.91 -27.32 18.65
N TRP A 45 10.70 -27.79 18.92
CA TRP A 45 9.48 -27.22 18.33
C TRP A 45 9.18 -25.81 18.85
N ILE A 46 9.45 -25.52 20.12
CA ILE A 46 9.36 -24.16 20.67
C ILE A 46 10.33 -23.22 19.96
N LEU A 47 11.61 -23.61 19.83
CA LEU A 47 12.62 -22.80 19.16
C LEU A 47 12.30 -22.63 17.66
N PHE A 48 11.81 -23.69 17.01
CA PHE A 48 11.35 -23.65 15.63
C PHE A 48 10.22 -22.62 15.45
N SER A 49 9.15 -22.70 16.24
CA SER A 49 8.04 -21.74 16.19
C SER A 49 8.50 -20.31 16.50
N ALA A 50 9.38 -20.12 17.49
CA ALA A 50 9.92 -18.79 17.78
C ALA A 50 10.68 -18.20 16.57
N VAL A 51 11.48 -19.00 15.86
CA VAL A 51 12.19 -18.55 14.65
C VAL A 51 11.22 -18.24 13.51
N ILE A 52 10.22 -19.10 13.27
CA ILE A 52 9.21 -18.86 12.21
C ILE A 52 8.40 -17.60 12.53
N PHE A 53 7.98 -17.41 13.77
CA PHE A 53 7.33 -16.18 14.22
C PHE A 53 8.21 -14.95 13.98
N LEU A 54 9.50 -14.99 14.32
CA LEU A 54 10.42 -13.87 14.07
C LEU A 54 10.57 -13.56 12.58
N LEU A 55 10.64 -14.58 11.71
CA LEU A 55 10.67 -14.39 10.25
C LEU A 55 9.36 -13.80 9.71
N PHE A 56 8.22 -14.25 10.23
CA PHE A 56 6.90 -13.73 9.87
C PHE A 56 6.74 -12.27 10.31
N TYR A 57 7.11 -11.97 11.55
CA TYR A 57 7.11 -10.62 12.10
C TYR A 57 8.04 -9.69 11.30
N LEU A 58 9.26 -10.14 10.99
CA LEU A 58 10.20 -9.39 10.16
C LEU A 58 9.59 -9.06 8.78
N ALA A 59 8.93 -10.02 8.13
CA ALA A 59 8.30 -9.79 6.84
C ALA A 59 7.21 -8.71 6.89
N ILE A 60 6.39 -8.70 7.93
CA ILE A 60 5.36 -7.67 8.15
C ILE A 60 6.02 -6.31 8.43
N MET A 61 7.03 -6.27 9.29
CA MET A 61 7.75 -5.04 9.65
C MET A 61 8.41 -4.39 8.43
N LEU A 62 9.07 -5.18 7.58
CA LEU A 62 9.73 -4.67 6.37
C LEU A 62 8.73 -4.00 5.42
N ARG A 63 7.57 -4.64 5.22
CA ARG A 63 6.50 -4.10 4.37
C ARG A 63 5.86 -2.85 5.02
N GLN A 64 5.38 -2.97 6.25
CA GLN A 64 4.56 -1.95 6.90
C GLN A 64 5.36 -0.70 7.23
N HIS A 65 6.55 -0.85 7.79
CA HIS A 65 7.29 0.28 8.33
C HIS A 65 8.24 0.92 7.32
N TYR A 66 8.94 0.14 6.49
CA TYR A 66 9.88 0.71 5.54
C TYR A 66 9.22 1.00 4.19
N ALA A 67 8.61 0.00 3.55
CA ALA A 67 8.10 0.16 2.20
C ALA A 67 6.89 1.11 2.14
N LEU A 68 5.86 0.91 2.97
CA LEU A 68 4.65 1.74 2.91
C LEU A 68 4.91 3.18 3.35
N VAL A 69 5.74 3.42 4.37
CA VAL A 69 6.08 4.77 4.81
C VAL A 69 6.83 5.52 3.70
N LEU A 70 7.82 4.87 3.07
CA LEU A 70 8.55 5.49 1.95
C LEU A 70 7.63 5.77 0.76
N GLN A 71 6.78 4.81 0.37
CA GLN A 71 5.79 5.02 -0.69
C GLN A 71 4.85 6.18 -0.39
N ASN A 72 4.35 6.31 0.84
CA ASN A 72 3.46 7.40 1.22
C ASN A 72 4.17 8.76 1.16
N ARG A 73 5.45 8.82 1.53
CA ARG A 73 6.27 10.03 1.39
C ARG A 73 6.52 10.38 -0.08
N LEU A 74 6.81 9.40 -0.92
CA LEU A 74 6.98 9.59 -2.37
C LEU A 74 5.71 10.11 -3.03
N VAL A 75 4.55 9.51 -2.72
CA VAL A 75 3.26 9.98 -3.25
C VAL A 75 2.97 11.43 -2.86
N ARG A 76 3.30 11.84 -1.63
CA ARG A 76 3.21 13.25 -1.22
C ARG A 76 4.17 14.12 -2.03
N LEU A 77 5.42 13.71 -2.22
CA LEU A 77 6.40 14.47 -3.02
C LEU A 77 5.97 14.61 -4.49
N GLU A 78 5.48 13.53 -5.11
CA GLU A 78 4.92 13.55 -6.47
C GLU A 78 3.76 14.54 -6.57
N PHE A 79 2.86 14.54 -5.59
CA PHE A 79 1.77 15.52 -5.51
C PHE A 79 2.29 16.96 -5.41
N LYS A 80 3.23 17.23 -4.48
CA LYS A 80 3.82 18.56 -4.28
C LYS A 80 4.49 19.07 -5.56
N GLN A 81 5.30 18.23 -6.19
CA GLN A 81 6.01 18.55 -7.42
C GLN A 81 5.02 18.86 -8.55
N ARG A 82 4.05 17.97 -8.79
CA ARG A 82 3.03 18.14 -9.83
C ARG A 82 2.19 19.40 -9.59
N TYR A 83 1.81 19.67 -8.34
CA TYR A 83 1.06 20.87 -8.00
C TYR A 83 1.88 22.13 -8.32
N TYR A 84 3.17 22.15 -7.96
CA TYR A 84 4.06 23.26 -8.30
C TYR A 84 4.20 23.46 -9.82
N GLU A 85 4.35 22.38 -10.60
CA GLU A 85 4.43 22.45 -12.06
C GLU A 85 3.16 23.03 -12.69
N LEU A 86 1.98 22.64 -12.19
CA LEU A 86 0.69 23.05 -12.76
C LEU A 86 0.21 24.43 -12.31
N PHE A 87 0.55 24.86 -11.09
CA PHE A 87 0.05 26.09 -10.46
C PHE A 87 1.13 27.13 -10.17
N GLN A 88 2.41 26.78 -10.36
CA GLN A 88 3.57 27.66 -10.13
C GLN A 88 3.65 28.22 -8.70
N GLN A 89 3.11 27.47 -7.72
CA GLN A 89 3.10 27.85 -6.32
C GLN A 89 3.26 26.62 -5.41
N ARG A 90 3.70 26.85 -4.18
CA ARG A 90 3.86 25.79 -3.18
C ARG A 90 2.50 25.18 -2.81
N SER A 91 2.50 23.89 -2.52
CA SER A 91 1.27 23.13 -2.26
C SER A 91 0.96 22.95 -0.77
N ASP A 92 1.69 23.55 0.16
CA ASP A 92 1.59 23.22 1.60
C ASP A 92 0.19 23.46 2.18
N GLU A 93 -0.43 24.58 1.82
CA GLU A 93 -1.80 24.89 2.26
C GLU A 93 -2.83 23.91 1.68
N VAL A 94 -2.63 23.48 0.45
CA VAL A 94 -3.52 22.55 -0.24
C VAL A 94 -3.34 21.13 0.29
N GLU A 95 -2.09 20.68 0.42
CA GLU A 95 -1.75 19.38 0.99
C GLU A 95 -2.27 19.25 2.42
N GLY A 96 -2.18 20.31 3.23
CA GLY A 96 -2.66 20.32 4.61
C GLY A 96 -4.18 20.16 4.75
N LYS A 97 -4.96 20.45 3.69
CA LYS A 97 -6.42 20.28 3.65
C LYS A 97 -6.84 18.89 3.17
N LEU A 98 -5.93 18.11 2.59
CA LEU A 98 -6.23 16.81 2.02
C LEU A 98 -5.77 15.68 2.94
N ASN A 99 -6.58 14.64 3.04
CA ASN A 99 -6.13 13.39 3.64
C ASN A 99 -5.24 12.61 2.65
N PHE A 100 -4.47 11.65 3.16
CA PHE A 100 -3.53 10.90 2.34
C PHE A 100 -4.23 10.10 1.23
N ASP A 101 -5.43 9.57 1.48
CA ASP A 101 -6.16 8.76 0.51
C ASP A 101 -6.60 9.60 -0.71
N GLN A 102 -6.99 10.86 -0.49
CA GLN A 102 -7.28 11.82 -1.55
C GLN A 102 -6.01 12.11 -2.38
N ILE A 103 -4.89 12.42 -1.72
CA ILE A 103 -3.60 12.67 -2.39
C ILE A 103 -3.19 11.44 -3.22
N ALA A 104 -3.29 10.24 -2.64
CA ALA A 104 -2.95 8.99 -3.31
C ALA A 104 -3.92 8.62 -4.45
N ALA A 105 -5.17 9.07 -4.41
CA ALA A 105 -6.12 8.88 -5.49
C ALA A 105 -5.82 9.80 -6.69
N LEU A 106 -5.49 11.07 -6.44
CA LEU A 106 -5.25 12.07 -7.49
C LEU A 106 -4.09 11.72 -8.45
N ARG A 107 -3.15 10.87 -8.02
CA ARG A 107 -2.04 10.41 -8.89
C ARG A 107 -2.50 9.64 -10.13
N PHE A 108 -3.69 9.03 -10.07
CA PHE A 108 -4.26 8.25 -11.17
C PHE A 108 -4.96 9.13 -12.22
N ALA A 109 -5.11 10.44 -11.98
CA ALA A 109 -5.68 11.38 -12.95
C ALA A 109 -4.58 12.01 -13.82
N TYR A 110 -4.84 12.25 -15.11
CA TYR A 110 -4.03 13.14 -15.96
C TYR A 110 -4.26 14.61 -15.61
N ASP A 111 -3.43 15.52 -16.12
CA ASP A 111 -3.42 16.93 -15.69
C ASP A 111 -4.72 17.69 -16.01
N ASP A 112 -5.42 17.27 -17.06
CA ASP A 112 -6.76 17.76 -17.42
C ASP A 112 -7.78 17.46 -16.33
N GLU A 113 -7.82 16.22 -15.82
CA GLU A 113 -8.75 15.80 -14.77
C GLU A 113 -8.28 16.14 -13.35
N PHE A 114 -6.97 16.24 -13.13
CA PHE A 114 -6.38 16.49 -11.81
C PHE A 114 -6.88 17.79 -11.18
N LYS A 115 -6.97 18.87 -11.96
CA LYS A 115 -7.42 20.18 -11.45
C LYS A 115 -8.88 20.16 -10.99
N GLU A 116 -9.75 19.51 -11.77
CA GLU A 116 -11.17 19.37 -11.44
C GLU A 116 -11.36 18.50 -10.18
N LEU A 117 -10.70 17.34 -10.12
CA LEU A 117 -10.81 16.42 -8.99
C LEU A 117 -10.19 17.00 -7.71
N LEU A 118 -9.10 17.76 -7.84
CA LEU A 118 -8.50 18.48 -6.72
C LEU A 118 -9.46 19.53 -6.15
N HIS A 119 -10.14 20.29 -7.02
CA HIS A 119 -11.16 21.25 -6.58
C HIS A 119 -12.27 20.54 -5.80
N LYS A 120 -12.84 19.45 -6.34
CA LYS A 120 -13.87 18.66 -5.63
C LYS A 120 -13.36 18.12 -4.29
N ALA A 121 -12.13 17.62 -4.24
CA ALA A 121 -11.54 17.13 -2.99
C ALA A 121 -11.43 18.23 -1.93
N LEU A 122 -11.13 19.48 -2.33
CA LEU A 122 -10.97 20.61 -1.42
C LEU A 122 -12.30 21.23 -0.97
N TYR A 123 -13.28 21.34 -1.86
CA TYR A 123 -14.51 22.10 -1.61
C TYR A 123 -15.74 21.23 -1.36
N GLU A 124 -15.77 20.02 -1.92
CA GLU A 124 -16.87 19.06 -1.76
C GLU A 124 -16.48 17.90 -0.80
N ASN A 125 -15.21 17.87 -0.36
CA ASN A 125 -14.66 16.87 0.55
C ASN A 125 -14.90 15.40 0.11
N ILE A 126 -14.86 15.15 -1.21
CA ILE A 126 -15.00 13.80 -1.74
C ILE A 126 -13.85 12.89 -1.28
N SER A 127 -14.15 11.64 -0.99
CA SER A 127 -13.19 10.63 -0.54
C SER A 127 -12.22 10.22 -1.65
N GLY A 128 -11.09 9.61 -1.27
CA GLY A 128 -10.14 9.05 -2.24
C GLY A 128 -10.76 7.97 -3.13
N ASP A 129 -11.76 7.22 -2.65
CA ASP A 129 -12.48 6.23 -3.48
C ASP A 129 -13.36 6.92 -4.53
N GLU A 130 -14.11 7.96 -4.14
CA GLU A 130 -14.93 8.76 -5.04
C GLU A 130 -14.09 9.47 -6.11
N ILE A 131 -12.91 9.98 -5.74
CA ILE A 131 -11.93 10.52 -6.71
C ILE A 131 -11.57 9.45 -7.74
N LYS A 132 -11.17 8.25 -7.31
CA LYS A 132 -10.80 7.17 -8.24
C LYS A 132 -11.94 6.76 -9.15
N ARG A 133 -13.18 6.73 -8.64
CA ARG A 133 -14.38 6.41 -9.44
C ARG A 133 -14.70 7.49 -10.47
N SER A 134 -14.34 8.74 -10.18
CA SER A 134 -14.60 9.89 -11.04
C SER A 134 -13.59 10.04 -12.19
N ILE A 135 -12.47 9.31 -12.16
CA ILE A 135 -11.44 9.36 -13.21
C ILE A 135 -11.93 8.69 -14.49
N LYS A 136 -11.94 9.45 -15.59
CA LYS A 136 -12.35 8.99 -16.92
C LYS A 136 -11.17 8.39 -17.67
N LYS A 137 -10.01 9.04 -17.65
CA LYS A 137 -8.75 8.56 -18.24
C LYS A 137 -7.78 8.16 -17.14
N TRP A 138 -7.68 6.87 -16.90
CA TRP A 138 -6.82 6.34 -15.86
C TRP A 138 -5.34 6.41 -16.25
N ARG A 139 -4.53 7.12 -15.46
CA ARG A 139 -3.08 7.09 -15.52
C ARG A 139 -2.58 5.87 -14.74
N PRO A 140 -2.02 4.83 -15.38
CA PRO A 140 -1.59 3.63 -14.67
C PRO A 140 -0.39 3.93 -13.76
N ASP A 141 -0.36 3.27 -12.59
CA ASP A 141 0.81 3.20 -11.71
C ASP A 141 1.25 1.73 -11.60
N HIS A 142 2.36 1.41 -12.28
CA HIS A 142 2.93 0.08 -12.29
C HIS A 142 4.02 -0.13 -11.23
N HIS A 143 4.44 0.93 -10.55
CA HIS A 143 5.56 0.92 -9.60
C HIS A 143 5.13 0.56 -8.18
N ARG A 144 3.87 0.81 -7.82
CA ARG A 144 3.33 0.42 -6.51
C ARG A 144 2.78 -1.01 -6.51
N VAL A 145 3.22 -1.80 -5.52
CA VAL A 145 2.67 -3.10 -5.13
C VAL A 145 2.05 -2.94 -3.75
#